data_AF-A0A811ZY50-F1
#
_entry.id   AF-A0A811ZY50-F1
#
_cell.length_a   1.000
_cell.length_b   1.000
_cell.length_c   1.000
_cell.angle_alpha   90.00
_cell.angle_beta   90.00
_cell.angle_gamma   90.00
#
_symmetry.space_group_name_H-M   'P 1'
#
loop_
_entity.id
_entity.type
_entity.pdbx_description
1 polymer ?
#
loop_
_entity_poly.entity_id
_entity_poly.type
_entity_poly.pdbx_seq_one_letter_code
_entity_poly.pdbx_strand_id
1 'polypeptide(L)'
;MDDPDAPVYVPFFQDQAEVKKGHARQFIRYLKERKSKVCLPVVKRLDKEYWGTNVQAIVMALELENGLHKLLQDLQNLASQKNETDLLEFLKRFVGKQKRNIKYLEYQHSYQKEFDVIYLWSVTSMKTRMQGDSGGIQRGGFRWNPEVFLN
;
A
#
# COMPACT_ATOMS: atom_id res chain seq x y z
N MET A 1 -0.79 23.58 9.11
CA MET A 1 -2.10 23.79 8.47
C MET A 1 -2.40 22.51 7.74
N ASP A 2 -3.36 21.74 8.24
CA ASP A 2 -3.82 20.51 7.60
C ASP A 2 -4.82 20.89 6.50
N ASP A 3 -4.46 20.59 5.26
CA ASP A 3 -5.34 20.71 4.09
C ASP A 3 -6.39 19.59 4.17
N PRO A 4 -7.69 19.90 4.27
CA PRO A 4 -8.74 18.90 4.41
C PRO A 4 -8.87 17.97 3.19
N ASP A 5 -8.29 18.34 2.05
CA ASP A 5 -8.26 17.51 0.82
C ASP A 5 -6.93 16.74 0.64
N ALA A 6 -6.00 16.82 1.61
CA ALA A 6 -4.76 16.06 1.53
C ALA A 6 -5.05 14.54 1.54
N PRO A 7 -4.51 13.76 0.58
CA PRO A 7 -4.71 12.33 0.56
C PRO A 7 -4.26 11.71 1.89
N VAL A 8 -5.10 10.85 2.47
CA VAL A 8 -4.94 10.23 3.81
C VAL A 8 -3.55 9.60 4.02
N TYR A 9 -2.91 9.14 2.93
CA TYR A 9 -1.61 8.47 2.97
C TYR A 9 -0.40 9.38 2.77
N VAL A 10 -0.56 10.70 2.58
CA VAL A 10 0.58 11.63 2.41
C VAL A 10 1.55 11.57 3.58
N PRO A 11 1.11 11.69 4.86
CA PRO A 11 2.04 11.62 6.00
C PRO A 11 2.76 10.26 6.06
N PHE A 12 2.02 9.18 5.80
CA PHE A 12 2.59 7.84 5.76
C PHE A 12 3.71 7.72 4.71
N PHE A 13 3.50 8.18 3.48
CA PHE A 13 4.52 8.10 2.43
C PHE A 13 5.70 9.02 2.69
N GLN A 14 5.49 10.18 3.33
CA GLN A 14 6.58 11.06 3.77
C GLN A 14 7.47 10.37 4.81
N ASP A 15 6.86 9.72 5.81
CA ASP A 15 7.60 8.96 6.83
C ASP A 15 8.37 7.79 6.19
N GLN A 16 7.74 7.06 5.26
CA GLN A 16 8.41 5.98 4.53
C GLN A 16 9.62 6.50 3.74
N ALA A 17 9.51 7.66 3.08
CA ALA A 17 10.61 8.26 2.35
C ALA A 17 11.83 8.54 3.25
N GLU A 18 11.61 9.11 4.44
CA GLU A 18 12.68 9.38 5.40
C GLU A 18 13.26 8.09 5.99
N VAL A 19 12.44 7.07 6.25
CA VAL A 19 12.92 5.74 6.66
C VAL A 19 13.84 5.12 5.59
N LYS A 20 13.44 5.16 4.31
CA LYS A 20 14.24 4.60 3.20
C LYS A 20 15.54 5.37 2.99
N LYS A 21 15.51 6.69 3.11
CA LYS A 21 16.70 7.54 3.10
C LYS A 21 17.65 7.20 4.25
N GLY A 22 17.10 6.94 5.44
CA GLY A 22 17.84 6.44 6.60
C GLY A 22 18.50 5.09 6.32
N HIS A 23 17.79 4.16 5.68
CA HIS A 23 18.36 2.87 5.25
C HIS A 23 19.50 3.06 4.24
N ALA A 24 19.32 3.89 3.20
CA ALA A 24 20.36 4.17 2.21
C ALA A 24 21.64 4.71 2.87
N ARG A 25 21.53 5.65 3.83
CA ARG A 25 22.67 6.16 4.59
C ARG A 25 23.40 5.06 5.37
N GLN A 26 22.68 4.09 5.94
CA GLN A 26 23.29 2.97 6.65
C GLN A 26 24.08 2.05 5.71
N PHE A 27 23.58 1.80 4.50
CA PHE A 27 24.32 1.05 3.47
C PHE A 27 25.59 1.79 3.03
N ILE A 28 25.51 3.11 2.80
CA ILE A 28 26.69 3.92 2.45
C ILE A 28 27.73 3.87 3.57
N ARG A 29 27.30 3.99 4.84
CA ARG A 29 28.21 3.90 5.99
C ARG A 29 28.87 2.53 6.08
N TYR A 30 28.11 1.45 5.90
CA TYR A 30 28.65 0.08 5.87
C TYR A 30 29.74 -0.09 4.79
N LEU A 31 29.51 0.43 3.59
CA LEU A 31 30.51 0.39 2.51
C LEU A 31 31.76 1.25 2.83
N LYS A 32 31.56 2.42 3.46
CA LYS A 32 32.65 3.30 3.89
C LYS A 32 33.55 2.63 4.94
N GLU A 33 32.96 1.94 5.92
CA GLU A 33 33.69 1.19 6.96
C GLU A 33 34.59 0.09 6.37
N ARG A 34 34.15 -0.52 5.26
CA ARG A 34 34.95 -1.52 4.52
C ARG A 34 35.96 -0.92 3.54
N LYS A 35 36.17 0.40 3.57
CA LYS A 35 37.03 1.16 2.64
C LYS A 35 36.70 0.89 1.16
N SER A 36 35.45 0.56 0.85
CA SER A 36 35.00 0.30 -0.51
C SER A 36 34.84 1.61 -1.29
N LYS A 37 35.12 1.59 -2.59
CA LYS A 37 34.82 2.73 -3.47
C LYS A 37 33.30 2.81 -3.65
N VAL A 38 32.67 3.82 -3.04
CA VAL A 38 31.24 4.07 -3.17
C VAL A 38 30.98 4.96 -4.38
N CYS A 39 30.35 4.41 -5.42
CA CYS A 39 29.78 5.20 -6.51
C CYS A 39 28.29 5.38 -6.21
N LEU A 40 27.86 6.61 -5.91
CA LEU A 40 26.45 6.91 -5.72
C LEU A 40 25.77 7.03 -7.08
N PRO A 41 24.76 6.19 -7.39
CA PRO A 41 24.04 6.31 -8.64
C PRO A 41 23.22 7.60 -8.64
N VAL A 42 23.02 8.16 -9.84
CA VAL A 42 22.09 9.28 -10.02
C VAL A 42 20.67 8.76 -9.76
N VAL A 43 20.02 9.29 -8.73
CA VAL A 43 18.62 9.00 -8.44
C VAL A 43 17.77 9.82 -9.40
N LYS A 44 17.15 9.16 -10.38
CA LYS A 44 16.20 9.80 -11.27
C LYS A 44 14.92 10.13 -10.51
N ARG A 45 14.39 11.34 -10.74
CA ARG A 45 13.02 11.65 -10.36
C ARG A 45 12.10 10.72 -11.15
N LEU A 46 11.07 10.22 -10.49
CA LEU A 46 10.01 9.51 -11.20
C LEU A 46 9.24 10.55 -12.00
N ASP A 47 9.14 10.37 -13.33
CA ASP A 47 8.42 11.24 -14.27
C ASP A 47 6.88 11.10 -14.10
N LYS A 48 6.44 11.01 -12.84
CA LYS A 48 5.06 10.82 -12.45
C LYS A 48 4.64 11.98 -11.55
N GLU A 49 3.95 12.94 -12.14
CA GLU A 49 3.38 14.09 -11.42
C GLU A 49 2.10 13.73 -10.66
N TYR A 50 1.43 12.64 -11.02
CA TYR A 50 0.18 12.20 -10.41
C TYR A 50 0.20 10.73 -10.00
N TRP A 51 -0.03 10.47 -8.71
CA TRP A 51 0.01 9.13 -8.10
C TRP A 51 -1.33 8.38 -8.19
N GLY A 52 -2.39 9.04 -8.65
CA GLY A 52 -3.70 8.41 -8.77
C GLY A 52 -4.52 8.50 -7.49
N THR A 53 -5.48 7.59 -7.35
CA THR A 53 -6.27 7.40 -6.12
C THR A 53 -5.45 6.76 -5.01
N ASN A 54 -5.96 6.77 -3.78
CA ASN A 54 -5.33 6.11 -2.63
C ASN A 54 -5.01 4.62 -2.91
N VAL A 55 -5.93 3.89 -3.55
CA VAL A 55 -5.70 2.49 -3.97
C VAL A 55 -4.51 2.38 -4.92
N GLN A 56 -4.45 3.25 -5.94
CA GLN A 56 -3.37 3.24 -6.92
C GLN A 56 -2.02 3.56 -6.27
N ALA A 57 -1.97 4.51 -5.33
CA ALA A 57 -0.77 4.84 -4.58
C ALA A 57 -0.26 3.65 -3.73
N ILE A 58 -1.16 2.92 -3.05
CA ILE A 58 -0.78 1.73 -2.27
C ILE A 58 -0.28 0.60 -3.18
N VAL A 59 -0.95 0.35 -4.31
CA VAL A 59 -0.51 -0.67 -5.28
C VAL A 59 0.90 -0.36 -5.80
N MET A 60 1.17 0.89 -6.17
CA MET A 60 2.50 1.31 -6.59
C MET A 60 3.55 1.16 -5.48
N ALA A 61 3.20 1.52 -4.25
CA ALA A 61 4.09 1.33 -3.11
C ALA A 61 4.41 -0.16 -2.90
N LEU A 62 3.42 -1.04 -3.01
CA LEU A 62 3.63 -2.49 -2.95
C LEU A 62 4.58 -3.00 -4.03
N GLU A 63 4.43 -2.53 -5.27
CA GLU A 63 5.33 -2.89 -6.37
C GLU A 63 6.79 -2.49 -6.07
N LEU A 64 7.00 -1.25 -5.62
CA LEU A 64 8.33 -0.75 -5.24
C LEU A 64 8.92 -1.56 -4.07
N GLU A 65 8.10 -1.86 -3.06
CA GLU A 65 8.54 -2.59 -1.88
C GLU A 65 8.83 -4.07 -2.17
N ASN A 66 8.08 -4.70 -3.06
CA ASN A 66 8.37 -6.05 -3.53
C ASN A 66 9.67 -6.10 -4.36
N GLY A 67 9.88 -5.10 -5.23
CA GLY A 67 11.14 -4.95 -5.96
C GLY A 67 12.34 -4.80 -5.03
N LEU A 68 12.24 -3.92 -4.03
CA LEU A 68 13.28 -3.73 -3.01
C LEU A 68 13.51 -5.01 -2.18
N HIS A 69 12.44 -5.74 -1.84
CA HIS A 69 12.56 -7.00 -1.11
C HIS A 69 13.35 -8.04 -1.90
N LYS A 70 13.04 -8.17 -3.19
CA LYS A 70 13.78 -9.07 -4.08
C LYS A 70 15.26 -8.71 -4.17
N LEU A 71 15.59 -7.42 -4.34
CA LEU A 71 16.98 -6.95 -4.35
C LEU A 71 17.71 -7.28 -3.04
N LEU A 72 17.05 -7.16 -1.89
CA LEU A 72 17.63 -7.54 -0.60
C LEU A 72 17.84 -9.05 -0.48
N GLN A 73 16.92 -9.87 -1.00
CA GLN A 73 17.06 -11.33 -1.03
C GLN A 73 18.22 -11.76 -1.94
N ASP A 74 18.32 -11.17 -3.13
CA ASP A 74 19.41 -11.44 -4.07
C ASP A 74 20.76 -11.09 -3.44
N LEU A 75 20.85 -9.96 -2.74
CA LEU A 75 22.05 -9.57 -2.01
C LEU A 75 22.37 -10.52 -0.84
N GLN A 76 21.37 -10.99 -0.10
CA GLN A 76 21.59 -12.02 0.94
C GLN A 76 22.10 -13.33 0.35
N ASN A 77 21.54 -13.78 -0.77
CA ASN A 77 21.96 -14.99 -1.45
C ASN A 77 23.42 -14.87 -1.91
N LEU A 78 23.79 -13.73 -2.51
CA LEU A 78 25.17 -13.46 -2.93
C LEU A 78 26.12 -13.44 -1.73
N ALA A 79 25.75 -12.75 -0.65
CA ALA A 79 26.55 -12.71 0.59
C ALA A 79 26.76 -14.12 1.16
N SER A 80 25.73 -14.98 1.15
CA SER A 80 25.82 -16.37 1.58
C SER A 80 26.75 -17.19 0.69
N GLN A 81 26.67 -17.03 -0.63
CA GLN A 81 27.56 -17.74 -1.57
C GLN A 81 29.03 -17.33 -1.39
N LYS A 82 29.27 -16.08 -0.97
CA LYS A 82 30.60 -15.53 -0.70
C LYS A 82 31.06 -15.73 0.75
N ASN A 83 30.26 -16.37 1.60
CA ASN A 83 30.52 -16.56 3.03
C ASN A 83 30.76 -15.24 3.80
N GLU A 84 30.07 -14.16 3.40
CA GLU A 84 30.17 -12.85 4.06
C GLU A 84 29.23 -12.76 5.27
N THR A 85 29.64 -13.34 6.39
CA THR A 85 28.86 -13.40 7.65
C THR A 85 28.44 -12.04 8.17
N ASP A 86 29.33 -11.05 8.13
CA ASP A 86 29.03 -9.68 8.58
C ASP A 86 27.97 -9.00 7.71
N LEU A 87 27.99 -9.25 6.39
CA LEU A 87 26.99 -8.68 5.48
C LEU A 87 25.64 -9.33 5.71
N LEU A 88 25.61 -10.65 5.91
CA LEU A 88 24.39 -11.36 6.28
C LEU A 88 23.78 -10.79 7.58
N GLU A 89 24.59 -10.59 8.62
CA GLU A 89 24.14 -10.00 9.88
C GLU A 89 23.61 -8.57 9.68
N PHE A 90 24.33 -7.75 8.90
CA PHE A 90 23.88 -6.40 8.55
C PHE A 90 22.52 -6.40 7.85
N LEU A 91 22.28 -7.34 6.92
CA LEU A 91 21.07 -7.41 6.11
C LEU A 91 19.83 -7.88 6.87
N LYS A 92 19.99 -8.70 7.92
CA LYS A 92 18.87 -9.29 8.68
C LYS A 92 17.83 -8.25 9.11
N ARG A 93 18.28 -7.10 9.62
CA ARG A 93 17.37 -6.04 10.10
C ARG A 93 16.54 -5.41 8.98
N PHE A 94 17.11 -5.29 7.77
CA PHE A 94 16.41 -4.68 6.64
C PHE A 94 15.37 -5.63 6.07
N VAL A 95 15.70 -6.91 5.92
CA VAL A 95 14.76 -7.93 5.45
C VAL A 95 13.58 -8.08 6.41
N GLY A 96 13.84 -8.10 7.72
CA GLY A 96 12.78 -8.15 8.73
C GLY A 96 11.84 -6.93 8.67
N LYS A 97 12.38 -5.72 8.51
CA LYS A 97 11.58 -4.50 8.33
C LYS A 97 10.78 -4.53 7.02
N GLN A 98 11.39 -5.00 5.94
CA GLN A 98 10.78 -5.05 4.63
C GLN A 98 9.54 -5.97 4.62
N LYS A 99 9.63 -7.15 5.23
CA LYS A 99 8.50 -8.07 5.38
C LYS A 99 7.34 -7.44 6.15
N ARG A 100 7.62 -6.66 7.19
CA ARG A 100 6.57 -5.95 7.96
C ARG A 100 5.91 -4.86 7.13
N ASN A 101 6.70 -4.11 6.35
CA ASN A 101 6.17 -3.01 5.53
C ASN A 101 5.26 -3.53 4.42
N ILE A 102 5.67 -4.60 3.74
CA ILE A 102 4.84 -5.25 2.70
C ILE A 102 3.52 -5.72 3.30
N LYS A 103 3.56 -6.46 4.42
CA LYS A 103 2.34 -6.92 5.10
C LYS A 103 1.41 -5.77 5.50
N TYR A 104 1.96 -4.67 5.97
CA TYR A 104 1.18 -3.49 6.32
C TYR A 104 0.49 -2.90 5.09
N LEU A 105 1.21 -2.73 3.97
CA LEU A 105 0.63 -2.21 2.74
C LEU A 105 -0.41 -3.17 2.13
N GLU A 106 -0.18 -4.48 2.20
CA GLU A 106 -1.15 -5.50 1.77
C GLU A 106 -2.45 -5.41 2.57
N TYR A 107 -2.34 -5.23 3.88
CA TYR A 107 -3.48 -4.98 4.75
C TYR A 107 -4.18 -3.68 4.36
N GLN A 108 -3.48 -2.55 4.22
CA GLN A 108 -4.12 -1.28 3.80
C GLN A 108 -4.84 -1.42 2.45
N HIS A 109 -4.26 -2.16 1.51
CA HIS A 109 -4.88 -2.44 0.22
C HIS A 109 -6.17 -3.27 0.32
N SER A 110 -6.23 -4.28 1.21
CA SER A 110 -7.46 -5.07 1.40
C SER A 110 -8.58 -4.23 2.01
N TYR A 111 -8.27 -3.41 3.02
CA TYR A 111 -9.25 -2.54 3.68
C TYR A 111 -9.86 -1.51 2.71
N GLN A 112 -9.02 -0.90 1.85
CA GLN A 112 -9.52 0.07 0.90
C GLN A 112 -10.45 -0.57 -0.14
N LYS A 113 -10.16 -1.79 -0.59
CA LYS A 113 -11.05 -2.54 -1.49
C LYS A 113 -12.40 -2.85 -0.84
N GLU A 114 -12.39 -3.28 0.41
CA GLU A 114 -13.64 -3.57 1.15
C GLU A 114 -14.47 -2.30 1.35
N PHE A 115 -13.83 -1.18 1.66
CA PHE A 115 -14.50 0.12 1.79
C PHE A 115 -15.17 0.56 0.49
N ASP A 116 -14.45 0.46 -0.64
CA ASP A 116 -14.97 0.82 -1.96
C ASP A 116 -16.21 -0.01 -2.32
N VAL A 117 -16.20 -1.32 -2.00
CA VAL A 117 -17.35 -2.21 -2.20
C VAL A 117 -18.54 -1.74 -1.36
N ILE A 118 -18.38 -1.54 -0.05
CA ILE A 118 -19.47 -1.13 0.86
C ILE A 118 -20.06 0.23 0.44
N TYR A 119 -19.20 1.17 0.05
CA TYR A 119 -19.61 2.48 -0.40
C TYR A 119 -20.43 2.40 -1.70
N LEU A 120 -19.95 1.63 -2.68
CA LEU A 120 -20.66 1.43 -3.95
C LEU A 120 -22.02 0.76 -3.75
N TRP A 121 -22.12 -0.24 -2.87
CA TRP A 121 -23.39 -0.87 -2.52
C TRP A 121 -24.37 0.13 -1.90
N SER A 122 -23.89 0.97 -0.96
CA SER A 122 -24.72 1.99 -0.31
C SER A 122 -25.27 3.01 -1.30
N VAL A 123 -24.40 3.56 -2.16
CA VAL A 123 -24.78 4.55 -3.19
C VAL A 123 -25.74 3.93 -4.21
N THR A 124 -25.48 2.69 -4.64
CA THR A 124 -26.34 2.00 -5.60
C THR A 124 -27.72 1.73 -5.01
N SER A 125 -27.81 1.21 -3.78
CA SER A 125 -29.08 0.98 -3.09
C SER A 125 -29.87 2.28 -2.88
N MET A 126 -29.20 3.39 -2.54
CA MET A 126 -29.84 4.70 -2.42
C MET A 126 -30.36 5.21 -3.77
N LYS A 127 -29.60 5.03 -4.86
CA LYS A 127 -29.99 5.46 -6.21
C LYS A 127 -31.18 4.66 -6.75
N THR A 128 -31.21 3.34 -6.53
CA THR A 128 -32.34 2.48 -6.90
C THR A 128 -33.61 2.85 -6.12
N ARG A 129 -33.49 3.26 -4.85
CA ARG A 129 -34.62 3.73 -4.03
C ARG A 129 -35.17 5.09 -4.50
N MET A 130 -34.31 5.96 -5.05
CA MET A 130 -34.70 7.28 -5.56
C MET A 130 -35.31 7.22 -6.98
N GLN A 131 -34.93 6.22 -7.80
CA GLN A 131 -35.49 6.03 -9.15
C GLN A 131 -36.81 5.23 -9.18
N GLY A 132 -37.19 4.59 -8.06
CA GLY A 132 -38.47 3.92 -7.91
C GLY A 132 -39.68 4.85 -7.67
N ASP A 133 -39.47 6.17 -7.59
CA ASP A 133 -40.51 7.14 -7.15
C ASP A 133 -40.90 8.14 -8.25
N SER A 134 -40.91 7.70 -9.52
CA SER A 134 -41.39 8.48 -10.67
C SER A 134 -42.40 7.69 -11.50
N GLY A 135 -43.38 7.07 -10.84
CA GLY A 135 -44.42 6.31 -11.52
C GLY A 135 -45.67 6.10 -10.66
N GLY A 136 -46.57 7.08 -10.69
CA GLY A 136 -48.02 6.87 -10.52
C GLY A 136 -48.51 6.43 -9.14
N ILE A 137 -49.15 7.36 -8.43
CA ILE A 137 -50.09 7.04 -7.36
C ILE A 137 -51.19 6.14 -7.94
N GLN A 138 -51.18 4.84 -7.61
CA GLN A 138 -52.38 4.03 -7.58
C GLN A 138 -52.44 3.25 -6.26
N ARG A 139 -53.43 3.64 -5.45
CA ARG A 139 -53.81 2.99 -4.20
C ARG A 139 -54.21 1.54 -4.47
N GLY A 140 -53.42 0.60 -3.94
CA GLY A 140 -53.77 -0.81 -3.84
C GLY A 140 -53.06 -1.40 -2.63
N GLY A 141 -53.81 -1.60 -1.55
CA GLY A 141 -53.26 -2.11 -0.30
C GLY A 141 -52.68 -3.51 -0.47
N PHE A 142 -51.42 -3.69 -0.10
CA PHE A 142 -50.80 -5.01 0.03
C PHE A 142 -50.79 -5.42 1.51
N ARG A 143 -51.50 -6.51 1.81
CA ARG A 143 -51.54 -7.17 3.12
C ARG A 143 -50.28 -8.04 3.26
N TRP A 144 -49.50 -7.80 4.31
CA TRP A 144 -48.34 -8.62 4.68
C TRP A 144 -48.77 -10.03 5.14
N ASN A 145 -48.07 -11.07 4.67
CA ASN A 145 -48.19 -12.44 5.18
C ASN A 145 -46.78 -12.93 5.62
N PRO A 146 -46.54 -13.22 6.91
CA PRO A 146 -45.20 -13.52 7.42
C PRO A 146 -44.74 -14.98 7.26
N GLU A 147 -45.51 -15.88 6.64
CA GLU A 147 -45.16 -17.32 6.59
C GLU A 147 -44.20 -17.74 5.44
N VAL A 148 -43.67 -16.81 4.65
CA VAL A 148 -42.84 -17.13 3.48
C VAL A 148 -41.34 -17.35 3.77
N PHE A 149 -40.91 -17.32 5.04
CA PHE A 149 -39.50 -17.55 5.41
C PHE A 149 -39.30 -18.70 6.41
N LEU A 150 -40.07 -19.77 6.29
CA LEU A 150 -39.73 -21.06 6.88
C LEU A 150 -39.86 -22.18 5.83
N ASN A 151 -38.80 -22.35 5.05
CA ASN A 151 -38.25 -23.66 4.65
C ASN A 151 -36.87 -23.48 4.03
#